data_AF-A0A2V1ALD6-F1
#
_entry.id   AF-A0A2V1ALD6-F1
#
_cell.length_a   1.000
_cell.length_b   1.000
_cell.length_c   1.000
_cell.angle_alpha   90.00
_cell.angle_beta   90.00
_cell.angle_gamma   90.00
#
_symmetry.space_group_name_H-M   'P 1'
#
loop_
_entity.id
_entity.type
_entity.pdbx_description
1 polymer ?
#
loop_
_entity_poly.entity_id
_entity_poly.type
_entity_poly.pdbx_seq_one_letter_code
_entity_poly.pdbx_strand_id
1 'polypeptide(L)'
;MSDDKSPEKVLEPFKEALSFWSIQIAKPEELKKSIPPAKVEDPLGEIVKLAKLIKAQTTKVGIVFAPKNIQKQSEAPHDTVAELSKTFVFYVSALAQLSPKTISTLFLNEILEKSKDLIALATSFSDELLQILDTKNEDNGEEEGGDDNAVNPRLLSVGKIWSLCDTIVDFIEKGNLKYLQSKTTLNISLMEDGLEEFEEWLENPQDADDDDFFGLDDEFSDEEPPAAESKDDEASEDEADYEDLKKFGEQWLKQLKLVKLLFLSINKSLPSMTSGSDIDDIYATENSVARQVDSLVVELMMNKELNDEVENLDKGIEKACLKIISVLRNVNKSNETKVKWCVSWESKYKELQDAK
;
A
#
# COMPACT_ATOMS: atom_id res chain seq x y z
N MET A 1 -39.12 -22.73 26.13
CA MET A 1 -38.32 -22.44 24.92
C MET A 1 -37.13 -23.39 24.96
N SER A 2 -36.81 -24.06 23.86
CA SER A 2 -35.59 -24.86 23.81
C SER A 2 -34.40 -23.92 23.94
N ASP A 3 -33.54 -24.16 24.91
CA ASP A 3 -32.33 -23.38 25.22
C ASP A 3 -31.32 -23.37 24.04
N ASP A 4 -31.58 -24.16 22.99
CA ASP A 4 -30.66 -24.52 21.92
C ASP A 4 -30.51 -23.46 20.80
N LYS A 5 -31.35 -22.41 20.78
CA LYS A 5 -31.33 -21.36 19.74
C LYS A 5 -31.16 -19.93 20.30
N SER A 6 -30.48 -19.79 21.44
CA SER A 6 -30.12 -18.46 21.95
C SER A 6 -29.05 -17.82 21.03
N PRO A 7 -29.18 -16.54 20.65
CA PRO A 7 -28.21 -15.86 19.77
C PRO A 7 -26.79 -15.84 20.34
N GLU A 8 -26.65 -15.73 21.66
CA GLU A 8 -25.39 -15.73 22.40
C GLU A 8 -24.58 -17.01 22.12
N LYS A 9 -25.25 -18.17 22.02
CA LYS A 9 -24.60 -19.47 21.73
C LYS A 9 -23.90 -19.55 20.37
N VAL A 10 -24.18 -18.64 19.45
CA VAL A 10 -23.49 -18.56 18.16
C VAL A 10 -22.58 -17.35 18.10
N LEU A 11 -22.98 -16.24 18.70
CA LEU A 11 -22.28 -14.98 18.60
C LEU A 11 -20.97 -14.98 19.41
N GLU A 12 -20.95 -15.62 20.60
CA GLU A 12 -19.72 -15.81 21.39
C GLU A 12 -18.68 -16.67 20.63
N PRO A 13 -18.98 -17.90 20.18
CA PRO A 13 -18.05 -18.69 19.36
C PRO A 13 -17.64 -17.98 18.06
N PHE A 14 -18.54 -17.22 17.44
CA PHE A 14 -18.21 -16.46 16.24
C PHE A 14 -17.17 -15.36 16.54
N LYS A 15 -17.34 -14.60 17.63
CA LYS A 15 -16.37 -13.61 18.09
C LYS A 15 -15.01 -14.24 18.42
N GLU A 16 -15.00 -15.39 19.10
CA GLU A 16 -13.78 -16.14 19.38
C GLU A 16 -13.08 -16.58 18.08
N ALA A 17 -13.84 -17.09 17.11
CA ALA A 17 -13.33 -17.48 15.81
C ALA A 17 -12.74 -16.29 15.04
N LEU A 18 -13.41 -15.13 15.03
CA LEU A 18 -12.90 -13.89 14.43
C LEU A 18 -11.57 -13.46 15.07
N SER A 19 -11.49 -13.50 16.41
CA SER A 19 -10.27 -13.18 17.15
C SER A 19 -9.13 -14.13 16.78
N PHE A 20 -9.41 -15.43 16.70
CA PHE A 20 -8.45 -16.43 16.24
C PHE A 20 -7.98 -16.13 14.80
N TRP A 21 -8.89 -15.90 13.85
CA TRP A 21 -8.55 -15.62 12.46
C TRP A 21 -7.75 -14.34 12.28
N SER A 22 -8.04 -13.29 13.04
CA SER A 22 -7.27 -12.04 13.04
C SER A 22 -5.79 -12.29 13.34
N ILE A 23 -5.49 -13.13 14.34
CA ILE A 23 -4.13 -13.52 14.69
C ILE A 23 -3.47 -14.35 13.57
N GLN A 24 -4.21 -15.28 12.96
CA GLN A 24 -3.64 -16.15 11.92
C GLN A 24 -3.37 -15.41 10.61
N ILE A 25 -4.24 -14.47 10.21
CA ILE A 25 -4.08 -13.69 8.98
C ILE A 25 -2.87 -12.75 9.06
N ALA A 26 -2.54 -12.26 10.26
CA ALA A 26 -1.31 -11.51 10.50
C ALA A 26 -0.03 -12.34 10.29
N LYS A 27 -0.15 -13.65 10.04
CA LYS A 27 0.96 -14.56 9.74
C LYS A 27 0.71 -15.29 8.40
N PRO A 28 0.91 -14.60 7.25
CA PRO A 28 0.60 -15.15 5.92
C PRO A 28 1.22 -16.52 5.65
N GLU A 29 2.46 -16.73 6.09
CA GLU A 29 3.22 -17.98 5.92
C GLU A 29 2.69 -19.17 6.74
N GLU A 30 1.88 -18.89 7.77
CA GLU A 30 1.31 -19.89 8.67
C GLU A 30 -0.19 -20.11 8.42
N LEU A 31 -0.85 -19.24 7.66
CA LEU A 31 -2.30 -19.28 7.44
C LEU A 31 -2.77 -20.65 6.93
N LYS A 32 -2.04 -21.24 5.99
CA LYS A 32 -2.29 -22.59 5.43
C LYS A 32 -2.13 -23.74 6.44
N LYS A 33 -1.34 -23.54 7.49
CA LYS A 33 -1.08 -24.55 8.52
C LYS A 33 -2.17 -24.50 9.59
N SER A 34 -2.61 -23.30 9.94
CA SER A 34 -3.60 -23.06 10.98
C SER A 34 -5.03 -23.20 10.49
N ILE A 35 -5.27 -22.98 9.20
CA ILE A 35 -6.62 -22.96 8.60
C ILE A 35 -6.64 -23.90 7.38
N PRO A 36 -7.56 -24.88 7.34
CA PRO A 36 -7.70 -25.75 6.18
C PRO A 36 -8.01 -24.92 4.92
N PRO A 37 -7.16 -24.98 3.89
CA PRO A 37 -7.38 -24.22 2.67
C PRO A 37 -8.57 -24.81 1.91
N ALA A 38 -9.32 -23.92 1.27
CA ALA A 38 -10.33 -24.32 0.30
C ALA A 38 -9.68 -25.08 -0.87
N LYS A 39 -10.54 -25.73 -1.68
CA LYS A 39 -10.14 -26.46 -2.88
C LYS A 39 -10.97 -26.01 -4.08
N VAL A 40 -11.10 -24.69 -4.24
CA VAL A 40 -11.86 -24.10 -5.35
C VAL A 40 -10.94 -23.80 -6.52
N GLU A 41 -11.46 -23.79 -7.75
CA GLU A 41 -10.65 -23.51 -8.95
C GLU A 41 -10.17 -22.06 -9.00
N ASP A 42 -11.05 -21.13 -8.66
CA ASP A 42 -10.79 -19.68 -8.63
C ASP A 42 -10.97 -19.14 -7.20
N PRO A 43 -9.91 -19.15 -6.36
CA PRO A 43 -10.02 -18.66 -5.00
C PRO A 43 -10.26 -17.15 -4.91
N LEU A 44 -9.76 -16.34 -5.86
CA LEU A 44 -9.97 -14.89 -5.87
C LEU A 44 -11.43 -14.55 -6.20
N GLY A 45 -12.00 -15.18 -7.24
CA GLY A 45 -13.41 -15.04 -7.56
C GLY A 45 -14.32 -15.53 -6.44
N GLU A 46 -13.92 -16.57 -5.70
CA GLU A 46 -14.67 -17.03 -4.53
C GLU A 46 -14.62 -16.04 -3.37
N ILE A 47 -13.47 -15.42 -3.09
CA ILE A 47 -13.35 -14.34 -2.10
C ILE A 47 -14.27 -13.16 -2.46
N VAL A 48 -14.36 -12.79 -3.75
CA VAL A 48 -15.27 -11.74 -4.22
C VAL A 48 -16.74 -12.09 -3.96
N LYS A 49 -17.16 -13.33 -4.26
CA LYS A 49 -18.53 -13.78 -3.97
C LYS A 49 -18.83 -13.77 -2.47
N LEU A 50 -17.88 -14.26 -1.66
CA LEU A 50 -18.02 -14.32 -0.21
C LEU A 50 -18.05 -12.93 0.42
N ALA A 51 -17.25 -11.97 -0.06
CA ALA A 51 -17.33 -10.57 0.39
C ALA A 51 -18.70 -9.94 0.08
N LYS A 52 -19.25 -10.18 -1.13
CA LYS A 52 -20.62 -9.75 -1.50
C LYS A 52 -21.68 -10.41 -0.60
N LEU A 53 -21.47 -11.68 -0.23
CA LEU A 53 -22.38 -12.41 0.67
C LEU A 53 -22.28 -11.92 2.12
N ILE A 54 -21.08 -11.66 2.64
CA ILE A 54 -20.85 -11.05 3.96
C ILE A 54 -21.61 -9.72 4.04
N LYS A 55 -21.45 -8.85 3.04
CA LYS A 55 -22.19 -7.58 2.95
C LYS A 55 -23.72 -7.77 3.08
N ALA A 56 -24.29 -8.69 2.31
CA ALA A 56 -25.73 -8.98 2.36
C ALA A 56 -26.18 -9.55 3.71
N GLN A 57 -25.42 -10.49 4.28
CA GLN A 57 -25.74 -11.12 5.56
C GLN A 57 -25.55 -10.17 6.74
N THR A 58 -24.51 -9.34 6.76
CA THR A 58 -24.32 -8.28 7.75
C THR A 58 -25.49 -7.30 7.76
N THR A 59 -26.06 -6.99 6.60
CA THR A 59 -27.30 -6.18 6.50
C THR A 59 -28.47 -6.85 7.20
N LYS A 60 -28.67 -8.15 6.91
CA LYS A 60 -29.75 -8.95 7.51
C LYS A 60 -29.59 -9.02 9.03
N VAL A 61 -28.38 -9.28 9.52
CA VAL A 61 -28.06 -9.26 10.96
C VAL A 61 -28.35 -7.87 11.54
N GLY A 62 -27.88 -6.80 10.92
CA GLY A 62 -28.15 -5.43 11.37
C GLY A 62 -29.63 -5.07 11.44
N ILE A 63 -30.48 -5.62 10.57
CA ILE A 63 -31.94 -5.41 10.62
C ILE A 63 -32.56 -6.25 11.75
N VAL A 64 -32.19 -7.53 11.84
CA VAL A 64 -32.75 -8.45 12.85
C VAL A 64 -32.38 -8.01 14.27
N PHE A 65 -31.19 -7.45 14.45
CA PHE A 65 -30.72 -6.92 15.73
C PHE A 65 -31.19 -5.48 16.04
N ALA A 66 -32.19 -4.97 15.30
CA ALA A 66 -32.90 -3.78 15.76
C ALA A 66 -33.69 -4.13 17.04
N PRO A 67 -33.65 -3.29 18.10
CA PRO A 67 -34.31 -3.57 19.38
C PRO A 67 -35.77 -4.05 19.24
N LYS A 68 -36.57 -3.37 18.41
CA LYS A 68 -37.97 -3.73 18.08
C LYS A 68 -38.13 -5.14 17.47
N ASN A 69 -37.13 -5.62 16.73
CA ASN A 69 -37.17 -6.88 15.99
C ASN A 69 -36.73 -8.05 16.86
N ILE A 70 -35.72 -7.87 17.71
CA ILE A 70 -35.22 -8.88 18.66
C ILE A 70 -36.30 -9.28 19.67
N GLN A 71 -37.23 -8.38 19.99
CA GLN A 71 -38.38 -8.67 20.88
C GLN A 71 -39.45 -9.58 20.22
N LYS A 72 -39.53 -9.60 18.88
CA LYS A 72 -40.62 -10.27 18.14
C LYS A 72 -40.21 -11.60 17.49
N GLN A 73 -38.92 -11.83 17.28
CA GLN A 73 -38.40 -12.97 16.52
C GLN A 73 -37.49 -13.83 17.39
N SER A 74 -37.99 -14.97 17.89
CA SER A 74 -37.25 -15.77 18.88
C SER A 74 -36.03 -16.53 18.33
N GLU A 75 -35.99 -16.83 17.03
CA GLU A 75 -34.91 -17.65 16.43
C GLU A 75 -34.11 -16.95 15.32
N ALA A 76 -34.65 -15.88 14.73
CA ALA A 76 -34.00 -15.19 13.61
C ALA A 76 -32.62 -14.60 13.94
N PRO A 77 -32.36 -14.02 15.14
CA PRO A 77 -31.03 -13.49 15.45
C PRO A 77 -29.97 -14.60 15.49
N HIS A 78 -30.30 -15.78 16.04
CA HIS A 78 -29.43 -16.95 16.02
C HIS A 78 -29.11 -17.39 14.58
N ASP A 79 -30.14 -17.65 13.78
CA ASP A 79 -29.96 -18.24 12.44
C ASP A 79 -29.20 -17.29 11.50
N THR A 80 -29.41 -15.98 11.61
CA THR A 80 -28.72 -14.98 10.78
C THR A 80 -27.24 -14.82 11.13
N VAL A 81 -26.89 -14.86 12.42
CA VAL A 81 -25.50 -14.87 12.86
C VAL A 81 -24.81 -16.17 12.47
N ALA A 82 -25.50 -17.32 12.58
CA ALA A 82 -24.95 -18.60 12.15
C ALA A 82 -24.63 -18.62 10.65
N GLU A 83 -25.51 -18.02 9.84
CA GLU A 83 -25.29 -17.87 8.39
C GLU A 83 -24.05 -17.00 8.10
N LEU A 84 -23.92 -15.86 8.79
CA LEU A 84 -22.79 -14.94 8.65
C LEU A 84 -21.47 -15.59 9.08
N SER A 85 -21.46 -16.24 10.25
CA SER A 85 -20.30 -16.96 10.79
C SER A 85 -19.80 -18.02 9.81
N LYS A 86 -20.71 -18.81 9.25
CA LYS A 86 -20.38 -19.81 8.22
C LYS A 86 -19.74 -19.18 6.97
N THR A 87 -20.21 -18.02 6.54
CA THR A 87 -19.61 -17.32 5.39
C THR A 87 -18.19 -16.85 5.70
N PHE A 88 -17.91 -16.37 6.90
CA PHE A 88 -16.55 -16.03 7.32
C PHE A 88 -15.62 -17.26 7.34
N VAL A 89 -16.11 -18.42 7.78
CA VAL A 89 -15.34 -19.68 7.69
C VAL A 89 -14.91 -19.95 6.24
N PHE A 90 -15.84 -19.85 5.29
CA PHE A 90 -15.53 -20.04 3.87
C PHE A 90 -14.58 -18.97 3.34
N TYR A 91 -14.78 -17.72 3.74
CA TYR A 91 -13.94 -16.58 3.33
C TYR A 91 -12.48 -16.80 3.76
N VAL A 92 -12.25 -17.13 5.03
CA VAL A 92 -10.91 -17.37 5.55
C VAL A 92 -10.29 -18.65 4.99
N SER A 93 -11.07 -19.68 4.72
CA SER A 93 -10.59 -20.88 4.03
C SER A 93 -10.16 -20.60 2.58
N ALA A 94 -10.86 -19.71 1.87
CA ALA A 94 -10.47 -19.26 0.53
C ALA A 94 -9.19 -18.40 0.57
N LEU A 95 -9.05 -17.50 1.55
CA LEU A 95 -7.79 -16.77 1.79
C LEU A 95 -6.62 -17.72 2.02
N ALA A 96 -6.82 -18.75 2.85
CA ALA A 96 -5.80 -19.75 3.13
C ALA A 96 -5.40 -20.53 1.85
N GLN A 97 -6.21 -20.59 0.80
CA GLN A 97 -5.83 -21.23 -0.46
C GLN A 97 -4.83 -20.39 -1.28
N LEU A 98 -4.85 -19.06 -1.15
CA LEU A 98 -4.03 -18.14 -1.96
C LEU A 98 -2.52 -18.44 -1.87
N SER A 99 -1.77 -18.10 -2.92
CA SER A 99 -0.33 -18.34 -2.98
C SER A 99 0.40 -17.16 -3.62
N PRO A 100 1.50 -16.68 -3.00
CA PRO A 100 2.27 -15.57 -3.55
C PRO A 100 2.85 -15.90 -4.93
N LYS A 101 3.14 -17.17 -5.21
CA LYS A 101 3.62 -17.63 -6.53
C LYS A 101 2.64 -17.32 -7.66
N THR A 102 1.34 -17.39 -7.36
CA THR A 102 0.28 -17.19 -8.37
C THR A 102 -0.10 -15.73 -8.49
N ILE A 103 -0.23 -15.01 -7.36
CA ILE A 103 -0.87 -13.69 -7.34
C ILE A 103 0.08 -12.53 -7.00
N SER A 104 1.36 -12.81 -6.70
CA SER A 104 2.37 -11.94 -6.06
C SER A 104 2.21 -11.80 -4.55
N THR A 105 3.33 -11.68 -3.85
CA THR A 105 3.42 -11.38 -2.42
C THR A 105 2.87 -10.00 -2.12
N LEU A 106 3.19 -9.02 -2.97
CA LEU A 106 2.66 -7.66 -2.90
C LEU A 106 1.14 -7.66 -2.84
N PHE A 107 0.49 -8.35 -3.77
CA PHE A 107 -0.98 -8.40 -3.84
C PHE A 107 -1.58 -9.23 -2.71
N LEU A 108 -0.97 -10.37 -2.37
CA LEU A 108 -1.42 -11.22 -1.26
C LEU A 108 -1.43 -10.45 0.06
N ASN A 109 -0.36 -9.73 0.38
CA ASN A 109 -0.27 -8.97 1.63
C ASN A 109 -1.38 -7.92 1.74
N GLU A 110 -1.68 -7.21 0.65
CA GLU A 110 -2.77 -6.22 0.63
C GLU A 110 -4.15 -6.87 0.81
N ILE A 111 -4.41 -8.04 0.18
CA ILE A 111 -5.65 -8.79 0.43
C ILE A 111 -5.77 -9.16 1.90
N LEU A 112 -4.68 -9.66 2.52
CA LEU A 112 -4.68 -10.10 3.90
C LEU A 112 -4.87 -8.94 4.89
N GLU A 113 -4.25 -7.78 4.67
CA GLU A 113 -4.48 -6.60 5.50
C GLU A 113 -5.94 -6.13 5.42
N LYS A 114 -6.52 -6.02 4.21
CA LYS A 114 -7.95 -5.69 4.08
C LYS A 114 -8.88 -6.73 4.72
N SER A 115 -8.50 -8.00 4.66
CA SER A 115 -9.25 -9.10 5.29
C SER A 115 -9.17 -9.04 6.81
N LYS A 116 -8.02 -8.65 7.35
CA LYS A 116 -7.81 -8.43 8.79
C LYS A 116 -8.66 -7.27 9.29
N ASP A 117 -8.72 -6.17 8.55
CA ASP A 117 -9.61 -5.04 8.86
C ASP A 117 -11.08 -5.48 8.87
N LEU A 118 -11.49 -6.36 7.94
CA LEU A 118 -12.86 -6.87 7.86
C LEU A 118 -13.21 -7.71 9.07
N ILE A 119 -12.29 -8.56 9.51
CA ILE A 119 -12.45 -9.40 10.69
C ILE A 119 -12.46 -8.54 11.96
N ALA A 120 -11.63 -7.51 12.04
CA ALA A 120 -11.63 -6.57 13.17
C ALA A 120 -12.98 -5.85 13.28
N LEU A 121 -13.50 -5.32 12.17
CA LEU A 121 -14.82 -4.70 12.13
C LEU A 121 -15.95 -5.68 12.47
N ALA A 122 -15.88 -6.93 11.99
CA ALA A 122 -16.85 -7.98 12.35
C ALA A 122 -16.78 -8.36 13.84
N THR A 123 -15.58 -8.28 14.44
CA THR A 123 -15.38 -8.52 15.89
C THR A 123 -16.06 -7.42 16.69
N SER A 124 -15.77 -6.14 16.37
CA SER A 124 -16.42 -5.00 17.02
C SER A 124 -17.94 -5.01 16.80
N PHE A 125 -18.41 -5.39 15.61
CA PHE A 125 -19.83 -5.55 15.36
C PHE A 125 -20.42 -6.65 16.25
N SER A 126 -19.75 -7.78 16.42
CA SER A 126 -20.21 -8.84 17.34
C SER A 126 -20.28 -8.33 18.79
N ASP A 127 -19.32 -7.51 19.24
CA ASP A 127 -19.39 -6.87 20.56
C ASP A 127 -20.63 -5.97 20.72
N GLU A 128 -20.92 -5.15 19.72
CA GLU A 128 -22.13 -4.31 19.72
C GLU A 128 -23.40 -5.16 19.77
N LEU A 129 -23.44 -6.29 19.06
CA LEU A 129 -24.59 -7.20 19.08
C LEU A 129 -24.79 -7.87 20.44
N LEU A 130 -23.71 -8.25 21.16
CA LEU A 130 -23.80 -8.75 22.54
C LEU A 130 -24.38 -7.67 23.47
N GLN A 131 -23.89 -6.44 23.39
CA GLN A 131 -24.37 -5.35 24.23
C GLN A 131 -25.88 -5.09 24.03
N ILE A 132 -26.38 -5.19 22.80
CA ILE A 132 -27.80 -5.09 22.49
C ILE A 132 -28.61 -6.22 23.18
N LEU A 133 -28.07 -7.44 23.23
CA LEU A 133 -28.72 -8.57 23.91
C LEU A 133 -28.70 -8.40 25.43
N ASP A 134 -27.60 -7.91 25.99
CA ASP A 134 -27.48 -7.65 27.43
C ASP A 134 -28.46 -6.56 27.89
N THR A 135 -28.58 -5.46 27.13
CA THR A 135 -29.52 -4.38 27.44
C THR A 135 -30.98 -4.84 27.34
N LYS A 136 -31.29 -5.79 26.43
CA LYS A 136 -32.62 -6.41 26.36
C LYS A 136 -32.96 -7.21 27.62
N ASN A 137 -31.98 -7.79 28.30
CA ASN A 137 -32.20 -8.59 29.50
C ASN A 137 -32.40 -7.72 30.76
N GLU A 138 -31.97 -6.46 30.73
CA GLU A 138 -32.05 -5.53 31.86
C GLU A 138 -33.29 -4.63 31.84
N ASP A 139 -33.96 -4.44 30.69
CA ASP A 139 -35.05 -3.47 30.55
C ASP A 139 -36.35 -4.06 29.95
N ASN A 140 -37.42 -4.08 30.76
CA ASN A 140 -38.82 -4.21 30.30
C ASN A 140 -39.43 -2.82 29.98
N GLY A 141 -38.58 -1.82 29.70
CA GLY A 141 -38.95 -0.42 29.54
C GLY A 141 -39.00 0.03 28.08
N GLU A 142 -39.91 0.96 27.82
CA GLU A 142 -40.23 1.57 26.55
C GLU A 142 -39.01 2.24 25.90
N GLU A 143 -38.97 2.28 24.56
CA GLU A 143 -38.06 3.18 23.84
C GLU A 143 -38.36 4.62 24.26
N GLU A 144 -37.58 5.16 25.20
CA GLU A 144 -37.41 6.60 25.27
C GLU A 144 -36.70 7.03 23.98
N GLY A 145 -37.38 7.85 23.20
CA GLY A 145 -36.96 8.33 21.89
C GLY A 145 -35.55 8.89 21.90
N GLY A 146 -34.60 8.06 21.49
CA GLY A 146 -33.31 8.53 21.01
C GLY A 146 -33.55 9.41 19.79
N ASP A 147 -32.98 10.61 19.83
CA ASP A 147 -32.98 11.60 18.76
C ASP A 147 -32.85 10.92 17.38
N ASP A 148 -33.83 11.12 16.49
CA ASP A 148 -33.84 10.55 15.13
C ASP A 148 -32.61 11.01 14.31
N ASN A 149 -31.83 11.99 14.81
CA ASN A 149 -30.57 12.45 14.25
C ASN A 149 -29.31 11.78 14.83
N ALA A 150 -29.40 10.94 15.87
CA ALA A 150 -28.25 10.24 16.42
C ALA A 150 -27.89 9.02 15.56
N VAL A 151 -26.64 8.95 15.10
CA VAL A 151 -26.14 7.84 14.27
C VAL A 151 -26.23 6.53 15.05
N ASN A 152 -27.11 5.61 14.60
CA ASN A 152 -27.26 4.31 15.21
C ASN A 152 -25.94 3.49 15.09
N PRO A 153 -25.25 3.16 16.20
CA PRO A 153 -23.94 2.50 16.16
C PRO A 153 -23.93 1.19 15.36
N ARG A 154 -24.98 0.37 15.52
CA ARG A 154 -25.17 -0.87 14.75
C ARG A 154 -25.20 -0.61 13.24
N LEU A 155 -25.91 0.43 12.79
CA LEU A 155 -25.99 0.77 11.37
C LEU A 155 -24.67 1.36 10.85
N LEU A 156 -23.94 2.08 11.69
CA LEU A 156 -22.59 2.54 11.37
C LEU A 156 -21.65 1.36 11.12
N SER A 157 -21.68 0.34 11.98
CA SER A 157 -20.88 -0.88 11.82
C SER A 157 -21.25 -1.69 10.57
N VAL A 158 -22.55 -1.80 10.26
CA VAL A 158 -23.01 -2.36 8.97
C VAL A 158 -22.42 -1.58 7.80
N GLY A 159 -22.46 -0.25 7.82
CA GLY A 159 -21.92 0.62 6.77
C GLY A 159 -20.40 0.49 6.61
N LYS A 160 -19.64 0.36 7.70
CA LYS A 160 -18.19 0.13 7.66
C LYS A 160 -17.85 -1.22 7.02
N ILE A 161 -18.54 -2.29 7.42
CA ILE A 161 -18.36 -3.63 6.85
C ILE A 161 -18.71 -3.62 5.35
N TRP A 162 -19.77 -2.92 4.95
CA TRP A 162 -20.12 -2.74 3.54
C TRP A 162 -19.01 -2.10 2.73
N SER A 163 -18.53 -0.94 3.18
CA SER A 163 -17.47 -0.17 2.50
C SER A 163 -16.22 -1.02 2.30
N LEU A 164 -15.85 -1.80 3.32
CA LEU A 164 -14.68 -2.66 3.24
C LEU A 164 -14.90 -3.88 2.33
N CYS A 165 -16.09 -4.49 2.34
CA CYS A 165 -16.44 -5.54 1.39
C CYS A 165 -16.36 -5.02 -0.06
N ASP A 166 -16.89 -3.83 -0.33
CA ASP A 166 -16.81 -3.21 -1.67
C ASP A 166 -15.35 -2.89 -2.05
N THR A 167 -14.54 -2.43 -1.09
CA THR A 167 -13.10 -2.19 -1.30
C THR A 167 -12.35 -3.49 -1.63
N ILE A 168 -12.64 -4.59 -0.93
CA ILE A 168 -12.04 -5.90 -1.21
C ILE A 168 -12.44 -6.39 -2.60
N VAL A 169 -13.72 -6.26 -2.97
CA VAL A 169 -14.24 -6.63 -4.28
C VAL A 169 -13.52 -5.84 -5.39
N ASP A 170 -13.54 -4.51 -5.30
CA ASP A 170 -12.90 -3.62 -6.28
C ASP A 170 -11.39 -3.89 -6.39
N PHE A 171 -10.72 -4.11 -5.26
CA PHE A 171 -9.30 -4.42 -5.24
C PHE A 171 -8.96 -5.72 -5.98
N ILE A 172 -9.72 -6.80 -5.70
CA ILE A 172 -9.50 -8.09 -6.35
C ILE A 172 -9.87 -8.02 -7.85
N GLU A 173 -10.97 -7.38 -8.20
CA GLU A 173 -11.42 -7.24 -9.59
C GLU A 173 -10.46 -6.38 -10.44
N LYS A 174 -9.80 -5.37 -9.84
CA LYS A 174 -8.72 -4.60 -10.50
C LYS A 174 -7.48 -5.45 -10.78
N GLY A 175 -7.15 -6.36 -9.88
CA GLY A 175 -6.07 -7.33 -10.03
C GLY A 175 -4.67 -6.81 -9.73
N ASN A 176 -3.73 -7.76 -9.67
CA ASN A 176 -2.35 -7.54 -9.22
C ASN A 176 -1.56 -6.52 -10.07
N LEU A 177 -1.73 -6.50 -11.41
CA LEU A 177 -1.03 -5.56 -12.28
C LEU A 177 -1.48 -4.12 -12.06
N LYS A 178 -2.77 -3.91 -11.79
CA LYS A 178 -3.28 -2.58 -11.46
C LYS A 178 -2.79 -2.12 -10.09
N TYR A 179 -2.63 -3.05 -9.15
CA TYR A 179 -2.03 -2.72 -7.87
C TYR A 179 -0.54 -2.38 -8.01
N LEU A 180 0.23 -3.16 -8.78
CA LEU A 180 1.62 -2.82 -9.12
C LEU A 180 1.70 -1.44 -9.75
N GLN A 181 0.85 -1.15 -10.74
CA GLN A 181 0.79 0.17 -11.38
C GLN A 181 0.59 1.30 -10.37
N SER A 182 -0.28 1.12 -9.37
CA SER A 182 -0.49 2.12 -8.32
C SER A 182 0.77 2.33 -7.46
N LYS A 183 1.53 1.26 -7.18
CA LYS A 183 2.79 1.35 -6.44
C LYS A 183 3.91 1.99 -7.26
N THR A 184 4.02 1.63 -8.54
CA THR A 184 4.93 2.30 -9.48
C THR A 184 4.65 3.79 -9.55
N THR A 185 3.38 4.21 -9.60
CA THR A 185 3.00 5.63 -9.58
C THR A 185 3.43 6.34 -8.30
N LEU A 186 3.31 5.69 -7.13
CA LEU A 186 3.81 6.26 -5.87
C LEU A 186 5.33 6.42 -5.90
N ASN A 187 6.07 5.43 -6.41
CA ASN A 187 7.53 5.51 -6.54
C ASN A 187 7.96 6.60 -7.53
N ILE A 188 7.21 6.80 -8.63
CA ILE A 188 7.45 7.91 -9.55
C ILE A 188 7.25 9.25 -8.85
N SER A 189 6.17 9.42 -8.08
CA SER A 189 5.89 10.67 -7.35
C SER A 189 7.03 11.01 -6.39
N LEU A 190 7.49 10.03 -5.60
CA LEU A 190 8.61 10.24 -4.68
C LEU A 190 9.90 10.64 -5.40
N MET A 191 10.17 10.04 -6.57
CA MET A 191 11.31 10.44 -7.40
C MET A 191 11.11 11.81 -8.06
N GLU A 192 9.88 12.17 -8.43
CA GLU A 192 9.55 13.47 -9.02
C GLU A 192 9.85 14.59 -8.03
N ASP A 193 9.39 14.45 -6.79
CA ASP A 193 9.60 15.45 -5.74
C ASP A 193 11.11 15.72 -5.56
N GLY A 194 11.92 14.68 -5.34
CA GLY A 194 13.38 14.85 -5.20
C GLY A 194 14.10 15.31 -6.47
N LEU A 195 13.56 15.01 -7.67
CA LEU A 195 14.14 15.51 -8.92
C LEU A 195 13.83 16.98 -9.17
N GLU A 196 12.66 17.45 -8.76
CA GLU A 196 12.29 18.86 -8.83
C GLU A 196 13.16 19.67 -7.86
N GLU A 197 13.32 19.20 -6.62
CA GLU A 197 14.25 19.79 -5.65
C GLU A 197 15.69 19.84 -6.18
N PHE A 198 16.16 18.75 -6.82
CA PHE A 198 17.50 18.73 -7.42
C PHE A 198 17.62 19.67 -8.62
N GLU A 199 16.60 19.77 -9.47
CA GLU A 199 16.58 20.67 -10.63
C GLU A 199 16.61 22.14 -10.19
N GLU A 200 15.84 22.49 -9.15
CA GLU A 200 15.88 23.82 -8.52
C GLU A 200 17.25 24.11 -7.89
N TRP A 201 17.82 23.14 -7.16
CA TRP A 201 19.15 23.28 -6.56
C TRP A 201 20.24 23.52 -7.61
N LEU A 202 20.16 22.89 -8.79
CA LEU A 202 21.11 23.13 -9.90
C LEU A 202 21.02 24.54 -10.50
N GLU A 203 19.93 25.28 -10.26
CA GLU A 203 19.82 26.68 -10.69
C GLU A 203 20.70 27.60 -9.84
N ASN A 204 20.84 27.33 -8.54
CA ASN A 204 21.65 28.10 -7.58
C ASN A 204 22.26 27.21 -6.47
N PRO A 205 23.22 26.30 -6.76
CA PRO A 205 23.83 25.42 -5.76
C PRO A 205 24.69 26.13 -4.68
N GLN A 206 24.82 27.46 -4.77
CA GLN A 206 25.51 28.32 -3.79
C GLN A 206 24.57 28.85 -2.69
N ASP A 207 23.26 28.96 -2.94
CA ASP A 207 22.30 29.50 -1.96
C ASP A 207 21.92 28.50 -0.85
N ALA A 208 22.38 27.25 -0.97
CA ALA A 208 22.35 26.26 0.10
C ALA A 208 23.57 26.48 1.01
N ASP A 209 23.57 27.58 1.76
CA ASP A 209 24.44 27.75 2.93
C ASP A 209 24.05 26.71 3.99
N ASP A 210 25.06 26.10 4.62
CA ASP A 210 25.00 24.91 5.49
C ASP A 210 24.04 25.00 6.70
N ASP A 211 23.48 26.18 6.98
CA ASP A 211 22.69 26.42 8.19
C ASP A 211 21.16 26.35 7.97
N ASP A 212 20.65 26.31 6.73
CA ASP A 212 19.20 26.43 6.50
C ASP A 212 18.59 25.46 5.46
N PHE A 213 19.26 24.33 5.18
CA PHE A 213 18.76 23.29 4.27
C PHE A 213 17.43 22.65 4.72
N PHE A 214 17.05 22.81 5.99
CA PHE A 214 15.80 22.27 6.56
C PHE A 214 14.80 23.34 7.05
N GLY A 215 15.07 24.64 6.86
CA GLY A 215 14.20 25.72 7.36
C GLY A 215 13.99 25.65 8.88
N LEU A 216 15.01 25.21 9.61
CA LEU A 216 15.03 25.26 11.06
C LEU A 216 15.59 26.63 11.45
N ASP A 217 14.72 27.62 11.32
CA ASP A 217 14.97 29.00 11.75
C ASP A 217 15.63 28.95 13.14
N ASP A 218 16.87 29.41 13.19
CA ASP A 218 17.78 29.31 14.33
C ASP A 218 17.34 30.35 15.39
N GLU A 219 16.16 30.15 15.99
CA GLU A 219 15.62 30.98 17.08
C GLU A 219 16.34 30.72 18.42
N PHE A 220 17.54 30.12 18.38
CA PHE A 220 18.38 29.83 19.54
C PHE A 220 19.87 30.09 19.28
N SER A 221 20.23 31.29 18.80
CA SER A 221 21.58 31.82 19.04
C SER A 221 21.55 33.27 19.53
N ASP A 222 21.74 33.41 20.84
CA ASP A 222 21.99 34.66 21.56
C ASP A 222 23.27 35.36 21.05
N GLU A 223 23.15 36.68 20.84
CA GLU A 223 24.15 37.76 20.93
C GLU A 223 25.64 37.48 20.63
N GLU A 224 26.18 38.06 19.54
CA GLU A 224 27.27 39.08 19.58
C GLU A 224 27.50 39.78 18.20
N PRO A 225 27.99 41.04 18.17
CA PRO A 225 27.86 41.97 17.05
C PRO A 225 28.94 41.85 15.93
N PRO A 226 28.69 42.41 14.73
CA PRO A 226 29.55 42.20 13.57
C PRO A 226 30.81 43.07 13.64
N ALA A 227 31.97 42.43 13.48
CA ALA A 227 33.21 43.11 13.12
C ALA A 227 33.29 43.22 11.59
N ALA A 228 33.49 44.44 11.13
CA ALA A 228 33.60 44.80 9.72
C ALA A 228 34.94 44.37 9.10
N GLU A 229 34.90 44.32 7.76
CA GLU A 229 36.01 44.31 6.79
C GLU A 229 36.69 42.97 6.49
N SER A 230 36.40 42.41 5.31
CA SER A 230 37.28 42.62 4.15
C SER A 230 36.58 42.16 2.87
N LYS A 231 36.39 43.09 1.94
CA LYS A 231 36.20 42.77 0.52
C LYS A 231 37.59 42.40 0.00
N ASP A 232 37.78 41.16 -0.39
CA ASP A 232 38.86 40.81 -1.31
C ASP A 232 38.31 39.87 -2.40
N ASP A 233 38.76 40.16 -3.61
CA ASP A 233 38.34 39.62 -4.89
C ASP A 233 38.74 38.14 -5.06
N GLU A 234 37.80 37.19 -4.88
CA GLU A 234 37.97 35.77 -5.25
C GLU A 234 36.95 35.28 -6.31
N ALA A 235 36.33 36.19 -7.08
CA ALA A 235 35.27 35.87 -8.04
C ALA A 235 35.74 35.19 -9.36
N SER A 236 36.75 34.30 -9.35
CA SER A 236 37.19 33.65 -10.59
C SER A 236 37.58 32.16 -10.51
N GLU A 237 37.80 31.61 -9.30
CA GLU A 237 37.92 30.15 -9.13
C GLU A 237 36.55 29.51 -8.84
N ASP A 238 35.67 30.21 -8.10
CA ASP A 238 34.34 29.70 -7.74
C ASP A 238 33.36 29.57 -8.92
N GLU A 239 33.45 30.44 -9.94
CA GLU A 239 32.57 30.39 -11.13
C GLU A 239 32.88 29.20 -12.07
N ALA A 240 34.14 28.76 -12.13
CA ALA A 240 34.56 27.66 -12.99
C ALA A 240 34.18 26.30 -12.39
N ASP A 241 34.36 26.14 -11.07
CA ASP A 241 33.97 24.94 -10.33
C ASP A 241 32.44 24.77 -10.32
N TYR A 242 31.71 25.88 -10.28
CA TYR A 242 30.25 25.91 -10.38
C TYR A 242 29.70 25.44 -11.72
N GLU A 243 30.25 25.94 -12.83
CA GLU A 243 29.76 25.59 -14.17
C GLU A 243 30.01 24.10 -14.47
N ASP A 244 31.08 23.53 -13.88
CA ASP A 244 31.37 22.11 -13.98
C ASP A 244 30.49 21.26 -13.06
N LEU A 245 30.19 21.70 -11.83
CA LEU A 245 29.20 21.09 -10.93
C LEU A 245 27.79 21.09 -11.55
N LYS A 246 27.40 22.18 -12.18
CA LYS A 246 26.11 22.31 -12.87
C LYS A 246 26.00 21.38 -14.07
N LYS A 247 27.01 21.35 -14.95
CA LYS A 247 27.06 20.40 -16.08
C LYS A 247 26.99 18.96 -15.60
N PHE A 248 27.72 18.67 -14.53
CA PHE A 248 27.73 17.34 -13.91
C PHE A 248 26.34 16.98 -13.38
N GLY A 249 25.71 17.84 -12.59
CA GLY A 249 24.34 17.63 -12.10
C GLY A 249 23.29 17.49 -13.21
N GLU A 250 23.42 18.25 -14.31
CA GLU A 250 22.55 18.10 -15.48
C GLU A 250 22.64 16.71 -16.13
N GLN A 251 23.80 16.05 -16.09
CA GLN A 251 23.97 14.69 -16.61
C GLN A 251 23.19 13.69 -15.76
N TRP A 252 23.24 13.81 -14.44
CA TRP A 252 22.44 13.00 -13.52
C TRP A 252 20.95 13.27 -13.68
N LEU A 253 20.55 14.53 -13.78
CA LEU A 253 19.16 14.89 -14.00
C LEU A 253 18.61 14.22 -15.28
N LYS A 254 19.39 14.22 -16.37
CA LYS A 254 19.02 13.52 -17.62
C LYS A 254 18.88 12.00 -17.41
N GLN A 255 19.80 11.39 -16.68
CA GLN A 255 19.76 9.96 -16.37
C GLN A 255 18.57 9.60 -15.46
N LEU A 256 18.32 10.36 -14.42
CA LEU A 256 17.22 10.12 -13.48
C LEU A 256 15.85 10.34 -14.16
N LYS A 257 15.74 11.34 -15.06
CA LYS A 257 14.60 11.49 -15.96
C LYS A 257 14.41 10.25 -16.87
N LEU A 258 15.50 9.59 -17.29
CA LEU A 258 15.45 8.34 -18.05
C LEU A 258 15.02 7.13 -17.18
N VAL A 259 15.40 7.08 -15.90
CA VAL A 259 14.92 6.09 -14.92
C VAL A 259 13.41 6.26 -14.68
N LYS A 260 12.93 7.49 -14.48
CA LYS A 260 11.50 7.80 -14.39
C LYS A 260 10.74 7.31 -15.63
N LEU A 261 11.30 7.51 -16.83
CA LEU A 261 10.72 7.00 -18.07
C LEU A 261 10.62 5.46 -18.08
N LEU A 262 11.59 4.75 -17.50
CA LEU A 262 11.52 3.30 -17.33
C LEU A 262 10.29 2.90 -16.50
N PHE A 263 10.06 3.56 -15.36
CA PHE A 263 8.92 3.25 -14.50
C PHE A 263 7.58 3.49 -15.20
N LEU A 264 7.45 4.61 -15.92
CA LEU A 264 6.28 4.91 -16.74
C LEU A 264 6.01 3.84 -17.82
N SER A 265 7.08 3.21 -18.33
CA SER A 265 6.98 2.18 -19.36
C SER A 265 6.49 0.83 -18.82
N ILE A 266 6.77 0.49 -17.56
CA ILE A 266 6.41 -0.80 -16.93
C ILE A 266 4.90 -1.02 -17.05
N ASN A 267 4.13 0.02 -16.71
CA ASN A 267 2.67 0.02 -16.76
C ASN A 267 2.08 -0.27 -18.15
N LYS A 268 2.80 0.10 -19.22
CA LYS A 268 2.39 -0.15 -20.62
C LYS A 268 2.95 -1.46 -21.16
N SER A 269 4.01 -1.95 -20.53
CA SER A 269 4.83 -3.04 -21.04
C SER A 269 4.43 -4.41 -20.50
N LEU A 270 3.86 -4.50 -19.31
CA LEU A 270 3.50 -5.80 -18.73
C LEU A 270 2.27 -6.44 -19.40
N PRO A 271 2.37 -7.71 -19.85
CA PRO A 271 1.21 -8.48 -20.32
C PRO A 271 0.31 -8.91 -19.15
N SER A 272 -0.97 -9.19 -19.42
CA SER A 272 -1.93 -9.66 -18.41
C SER A 272 -1.54 -10.97 -17.71
N MET A 273 -0.72 -11.81 -18.36
CA MET A 273 -0.27 -13.11 -17.85
C MET A 273 1.08 -13.03 -17.10
N THR A 274 1.51 -11.84 -16.66
CA THR A 274 2.75 -11.68 -15.89
C THR A 274 2.66 -12.48 -14.58
N SER A 275 3.72 -13.21 -14.24
CA SER A 275 3.72 -14.06 -13.06
C SER A 275 3.78 -13.24 -11.76
N GLY A 276 3.30 -13.82 -10.65
CA GLY A 276 3.38 -13.18 -9.34
C GLY A 276 4.81 -12.85 -8.90
N SER A 277 5.77 -13.73 -9.21
CA SER A 277 7.19 -13.49 -8.91
C SER A 277 7.78 -12.35 -9.73
N ASP A 278 7.42 -12.22 -11.01
CA ASP A 278 7.90 -11.10 -11.84
C ASP A 278 7.39 -9.75 -11.30
N ILE A 279 6.13 -9.72 -10.83
CA ILE A 279 5.53 -8.53 -10.20
C ILE A 279 6.29 -8.16 -8.91
N ASP A 280 6.55 -9.15 -8.04
CA ASP A 280 7.31 -8.93 -6.80
C ASP A 280 8.74 -8.44 -7.08
N ASP A 281 9.41 -9.05 -8.07
CA ASP A 281 10.75 -8.66 -8.48
C ASP A 281 10.79 -7.23 -9.03
N ILE A 282 9.82 -6.84 -9.86
CA ILE A 282 9.72 -5.46 -10.35
C ILE A 282 9.51 -4.50 -9.19
N TYR A 283 8.51 -4.75 -8.34
CA TYR A 283 8.19 -3.86 -7.22
C TYR A 283 9.37 -3.68 -6.25
N ALA A 284 10.04 -4.77 -5.87
CA ALA A 284 11.20 -4.72 -5.00
C ALA A 284 12.35 -3.92 -5.64
N THR A 285 12.53 -4.06 -6.96
CA THR A 285 13.58 -3.34 -7.69
C THR A 285 13.24 -1.86 -7.87
N GLU A 286 11.99 -1.51 -8.13
CA GLU A 286 11.51 -0.12 -8.19
C GLU A 286 11.74 0.60 -6.85
N ASN A 287 11.37 -0.03 -5.73
CA ASN A 287 11.61 0.53 -4.40
C ASN A 287 13.10 0.74 -4.13
N SER A 288 13.95 -0.21 -4.54
CA SER A 288 15.40 -0.08 -4.41
C SER A 288 15.94 1.09 -5.22
N VAL A 289 15.45 1.27 -6.46
CA VAL A 289 15.85 2.39 -7.31
C VAL A 289 15.39 3.71 -6.71
N ALA A 290 14.11 3.85 -6.31
CA ALA A 290 13.60 5.09 -5.74
C ALA A 290 14.41 5.55 -4.52
N ARG A 291 14.75 4.61 -3.61
CA ARG A 291 15.61 4.91 -2.45
C ARG A 291 17.02 5.34 -2.84
N GLN A 292 17.64 4.67 -3.82
CA GLN A 292 18.98 5.03 -4.26
C GLN A 292 19.01 6.36 -5.00
N VAL A 293 17.96 6.69 -5.75
CA VAL A 293 17.80 8.00 -6.40
C VAL A 293 17.69 9.09 -5.34
N ASP A 294 16.85 8.90 -4.33
CA ASP A 294 16.72 9.82 -3.19
C ASP A 294 18.06 10.05 -2.49
N SER A 295 18.76 8.97 -2.10
CA SER A 295 20.09 9.07 -1.48
C SER A 295 21.13 9.74 -2.39
N LEU A 296 21.08 9.45 -3.70
CA LEU A 296 21.99 10.07 -4.67
C LEU A 296 21.75 11.57 -4.80
N VAL A 297 20.48 12.00 -4.85
CA VAL A 297 20.14 13.42 -4.91
C VAL A 297 20.65 14.15 -3.66
N VAL A 298 20.39 13.60 -2.48
CA VAL A 298 20.89 14.16 -1.21
C VAL A 298 22.42 14.25 -1.21
N GLU A 299 23.10 13.17 -1.61
CA GLU A 299 24.56 13.11 -1.64
C GLU A 299 25.16 14.16 -2.59
N LEU A 300 24.57 14.32 -3.78
CA LEU A 300 24.99 15.32 -4.76
C LEU A 300 24.76 16.75 -4.25
N MET A 301 23.66 17.00 -3.56
CA MET A 301 23.32 18.34 -3.04
C MET A 301 24.20 18.73 -1.84
N MET A 302 24.48 17.80 -0.93
CA MET A 302 25.23 18.06 0.30
C MET A 302 26.74 18.12 0.06
N ASN A 303 27.31 17.11 -0.60
CA ASN A 303 28.76 17.00 -0.72
C ASN A 303 29.32 17.71 -1.95
N LYS A 304 28.46 18.01 -2.95
CA LYS A 304 28.81 18.75 -4.17
C LYS A 304 30.01 18.16 -4.92
N GLU A 305 30.34 16.89 -4.67
CA GLU A 305 31.51 16.22 -5.22
C GLU A 305 31.21 14.79 -5.66
N LEU A 306 32.08 14.27 -6.54
CA LEU A 306 32.12 12.87 -6.93
C LEU A 306 32.93 12.07 -5.91
N ASN A 307 32.23 11.40 -5.01
CA ASN A 307 32.85 10.47 -4.07
C ASN A 307 32.48 9.02 -4.36
N ASP A 308 33.12 8.11 -3.62
CA ASP A 308 32.86 6.67 -3.74
C ASP A 308 31.38 6.31 -3.50
N GLU A 309 30.65 7.10 -2.70
CA GLU A 309 29.23 6.87 -2.39
C GLU A 309 28.33 7.18 -3.60
N VAL A 310 28.53 8.32 -4.26
CA VAL A 310 27.86 8.68 -5.52
C VAL A 310 28.07 7.60 -6.59
N GLU A 311 29.31 7.12 -6.77
CA GLU A 311 29.59 6.05 -7.72
C GLU A 311 28.89 4.72 -7.36
N ASN A 312 28.83 4.39 -6.07
CA ASN A 312 28.20 3.15 -5.61
C ASN A 312 26.68 3.20 -5.80
N LEU A 313 26.06 4.34 -5.49
CA LEU A 313 24.63 4.57 -5.71
C LEU A 313 24.27 4.44 -7.19
N ASP A 314 25.09 5.01 -8.08
CA ASP A 314 24.86 4.95 -9.52
C ASP A 314 24.96 3.55 -10.10
N LYS A 315 26.03 2.82 -9.76
CA LYS A 315 26.20 1.41 -10.15
C LYS A 315 25.03 0.57 -9.63
N GLY A 316 24.52 0.91 -8.44
CA GLY A 316 23.36 0.30 -7.83
C GLY A 316 22.06 0.58 -8.61
N ILE A 317 21.82 1.83 -9.02
CA ILE A 317 20.70 2.25 -9.87
C ILE A 317 20.78 1.56 -11.23
N GLU A 318 21.94 1.59 -11.89
CA GLU A 318 22.16 0.94 -13.20
C GLU A 318 21.78 -0.54 -13.11
N LYS A 319 22.37 -1.27 -12.16
CA LYS A 319 22.14 -2.71 -11.99
C LYS A 319 20.65 -3.01 -11.76
N ALA A 320 19.98 -2.18 -10.98
CA ALA A 320 18.56 -2.34 -10.69
C ALA A 320 17.68 -2.04 -11.93
N CYS A 321 17.97 -0.98 -12.68
CA CYS A 321 17.29 -0.68 -13.94
C CYS A 321 17.48 -1.80 -14.97
N LEU A 322 18.70 -2.33 -15.12
CA LEU A 322 18.97 -3.46 -16.02
C LEU A 322 18.24 -4.73 -15.57
N LYS A 323 18.05 -4.95 -14.27
CA LYS A 323 17.21 -6.04 -13.76
C LYS A 323 15.76 -5.87 -14.20
N ILE A 324 15.18 -4.68 -14.07
CA ILE A 324 13.81 -4.38 -14.56
C ILE A 324 13.72 -4.64 -16.07
N ILE A 325 14.67 -4.14 -16.87
CA ILE A 325 14.68 -4.35 -18.32
C ILE A 325 14.74 -5.84 -18.67
N SER A 326 15.56 -6.62 -17.96
CA SER A 326 15.65 -8.07 -18.16
C SER A 326 14.29 -8.75 -17.94
N VAL A 327 13.57 -8.39 -16.87
CA VAL A 327 12.21 -8.88 -16.61
C VAL A 327 11.26 -8.46 -17.73
N LEU A 328 11.24 -7.17 -18.11
CA LEU A 328 10.38 -6.65 -19.17
C LEU A 328 10.62 -7.33 -20.52
N ARG A 329 11.88 -7.60 -20.89
CA ARG A 329 12.24 -8.33 -22.10
C ARG A 329 11.76 -9.78 -22.03
N ASN A 330 11.89 -10.41 -20.86
CA ASN A 330 11.49 -11.79 -20.67
C ASN A 330 9.98 -12.00 -20.77
N VAL A 331 9.18 -11.10 -20.18
CA VAL A 331 7.72 -11.18 -20.24
C VAL A 331 7.16 -10.77 -21.62
N ASN A 332 7.93 -10.00 -22.41
CA ASN A 332 7.55 -9.53 -23.75
C ASN A 332 8.29 -10.23 -24.90
N LYS A 333 8.82 -11.45 -24.71
CA LYS A 333 9.59 -12.18 -25.76
C LYS A 333 8.88 -12.26 -27.11
N SER A 334 7.55 -12.29 -27.13
CA SER A 334 6.72 -12.34 -28.34
C SER A 334 6.35 -10.96 -28.92
N ASN A 335 6.69 -9.86 -28.25
CA ASN A 335 6.38 -8.50 -28.67
C ASN A 335 7.66 -7.75 -29.08
N GLU A 336 7.96 -7.78 -30.38
CA GLU A 336 9.18 -7.19 -30.95
C GLU A 336 9.32 -5.69 -30.67
N THR A 337 8.22 -4.93 -30.70
CA THR A 337 8.21 -3.49 -30.42
C THR A 337 8.66 -3.19 -29.00
N LYS A 338 8.15 -3.92 -28.01
CA LYS A 338 8.52 -3.74 -26.60
C LYS A 338 9.95 -4.18 -26.33
N VAL A 339 10.41 -5.25 -26.98
CA VAL A 339 11.81 -5.69 -26.89
C VAL A 339 12.75 -4.65 -27.49
N LYS A 340 12.42 -4.09 -28.66
CA LYS A 340 13.19 -3.00 -29.28
C LYS A 340 13.23 -1.75 -28.39
N TRP A 341 12.13 -1.41 -27.74
CA TRP A 341 12.10 -0.31 -26.76
C TRP A 341 13.07 -0.56 -25.60
N CYS A 342 13.11 -1.78 -25.04
CA CYS A 342 14.05 -2.15 -23.99
C CYS A 342 15.51 -1.97 -24.43
N VAL A 343 15.85 -2.39 -25.65
CA VAL A 343 17.20 -2.22 -26.22
C VAL A 343 17.54 -0.75 -26.43
N SER A 344 16.59 0.03 -26.95
CA SER A 344 16.74 1.47 -27.13
C SER A 344 16.99 2.20 -25.82
N TRP A 345 16.26 1.83 -24.76
CA TRP A 345 16.42 2.39 -23.42
C TRP A 345 17.81 2.06 -22.87
N GLU A 346 18.24 0.79 -22.94
CA GLU A 346 19.59 0.37 -22.48
C GLU A 346 20.71 1.13 -23.20
N SER A 347 20.64 1.25 -24.52
CA SER A 347 21.63 2.00 -25.29
C SER A 347 21.70 3.46 -24.87
N LYS A 348 20.53 4.10 -24.65
CA LYS A 348 20.49 5.49 -24.23
C LYS A 348 21.00 5.69 -22.81
N TYR A 349 20.73 4.74 -21.91
CA TYR A 349 21.22 4.78 -20.55
C TYR A 349 22.75 4.65 -20.50
N LYS A 350 23.32 3.75 -21.30
CA LYS A 350 24.78 3.61 -21.45
C LYS A 350 25.45 4.84 -22.03
N GLU A 351 24.84 5.46 -23.05
CA GLU A 351 25.35 6.72 -23.60
C GLU A 351 25.44 7.83 -22.53
N LEU A 352 24.48 7.88 -21.61
CA LEU A 352 24.51 8.84 -20.49
C LEU A 352 25.54 8.46 -19.42
N GLN A 353 25.77 7.17 -19.18
CA GLN A 353 26.81 6.67 -18.29
C GLN A 353 28.22 7.00 -18.81
N ASP A 354 28.47 6.77 -20.10
CA ASP A 354 29.77 7.03 -20.74
C ASP A 354 30.08 8.53 -20.88
N ALA A 355 29.08 9.40 -20.67
CA ALA A 355 29.20 10.86 -20.80
C ALA A 355 29.56 11.57 -19.49
N LYS A 356 29.44 10.88 -18.35
CA LYS A 356 29.96 11.33 -17.05
C LYS A 356 31.46 11.07 -16.98
#